data_AF-A0A7H4MBQ5-F1
#
_entry.id   AF-A0A7H4MBQ5-F1
#
_cell.length_a   1.000
_cell.length_b   1.000
_cell.length_c   1.000
_cell.angle_alpha   90.00
_cell.angle_beta   90.00
_cell.angle_gamma   90.00
#
_symmetry.space_group_name_H-M   'P 1'
#
loop_
_entity.id
_entity.type
_entity.pdbx_description
1 polymer ?
#
loop_
_entity_poly.entity_id
_entity_poly.type
_entity_poly.pdbx_seq_one_letter_code
_entity_poly.pdbx_strand_id
1 'polypeptide(L)'
;MLKKIYRKEAIEYKKHHWKGKALLLAGLPAWLIVLLSFSFLAIFIATTIFCSFTQRIDVKGEVITLPHSVNVYAPQQGFVISQYVKVGDIVSKGQPLYEIDISRNTTTGNVSAAQIEVINEKIANAEDIIRKLSHNKEETSLSLDSS
;
A
#
# COMPACT_ATOMS: atom_id res chain seq x y z
N MET A 1 -28.23 112.89 20.79
CA MET A 1 -26.82 112.44 20.89
C MET A 1 -26.78 111.16 21.74
N LEU A 2 -26.70 109.98 21.13
CA LEU A 2 -26.72 108.70 21.88
C LEU A 2 -25.30 108.32 22.31
N LYS A 3 -25.07 108.44 23.62
CA LYS A 3 -23.84 108.10 24.34
C LYS A 3 -23.58 106.59 24.23
N LYS A 4 -22.40 106.18 23.76
CA LYS A 4 -21.98 104.77 23.64
C LYS A 4 -21.71 104.20 25.04
N ILE A 5 -22.69 103.50 25.62
CA ILE A 5 -22.62 102.94 26.99
C ILE A 5 -21.80 101.63 27.06
N TYR A 6 -21.44 101.05 25.91
CA TYR A 6 -20.77 99.76 25.87
C TYR A 6 -19.36 99.85 25.28
N ARG A 7 -18.37 99.38 26.06
CA ARG A 7 -16.97 99.25 25.65
C ARG A 7 -16.89 98.21 24.54
N LYS A 8 -16.47 98.62 23.34
CA LYS A 8 -16.43 97.75 22.13
C LYS A 8 -15.65 96.46 22.36
N GLU A 9 -14.57 96.53 23.13
CA GLU A 9 -13.73 95.39 23.49
C GLU A 9 -14.50 94.26 24.18
N ALA A 10 -15.49 94.57 25.03
CA ALA A 10 -16.29 93.55 25.70
C ALA A 10 -17.29 92.86 24.75
N ILE A 11 -17.81 93.61 23.77
CA ILE A 11 -18.69 93.07 22.72
C ILE A 11 -17.87 92.19 21.77
N GLU A 12 -16.67 92.64 21.40
CA GLU A 12 -15.76 91.91 20.52
C GLU A 12 -15.26 90.62 21.18
N TYR A 13 -14.91 90.67 22.47
CA TYR A 13 -14.55 89.48 23.25
C TYR A 13 -15.70 88.47 23.35
N LYS A 14 -16.95 88.92 23.57
CA LYS A 14 -18.13 88.03 23.54
C LYS A 14 -18.40 87.46 22.14
N LYS A 15 -18.14 88.23 21.08
CA LYS A 15 -18.29 87.78 19.69
C LYS A 15 -17.29 86.67 19.33
N HIS A 16 -16.08 86.73 19.89
CA HIS A 16 -15.06 85.68 19.75
C HIS A 16 -15.34 84.45 20.60
N HIS A 17 -16.01 84.59 21.76
CA HIS A 17 -16.43 83.45 22.59
C HIS A 17 -17.48 82.54 21.90
N TRP A 18 -18.24 83.09 20.93
CA TRP A 18 -19.25 82.38 20.13
C TRP A 18 -18.69 81.71 18.87
N LYS A 19 -17.38 81.80 18.61
CA LYS A 19 -16.69 80.78 17.82
C LYS A 19 -16.47 79.60 18.78
N GLY A 20 -17.58 78.95 19.10
CA GLY A 20 -17.60 77.76 19.94
C GLY A 20 -16.45 76.86 19.51
N LYS A 21 -15.79 76.23 20.49
CA LYS A 21 -14.87 75.12 20.22
C LYS A 21 -15.48 74.38 19.06
N ALA A 22 -14.81 74.41 17.91
CA ALA A 22 -15.12 73.42 16.91
C ALA A 22 -14.89 72.13 17.68
N LEU A 23 -15.98 71.54 18.19
CA LEU A 23 -16.18 70.14 17.99
C LEU A 23 -16.06 69.99 16.46
N LEU A 24 -14.81 69.99 15.94
CA LEU A 24 -14.30 68.81 15.29
C LEU A 24 -14.99 67.72 16.06
N LEU A 25 -16.08 67.18 15.48
CA LEU A 25 -16.59 65.87 15.87
C LEU A 25 -15.32 65.15 16.25
N ALA A 26 -15.16 64.83 17.52
CA ALA A 26 -14.03 64.03 17.93
C ALA A 26 -14.33 62.74 17.19
N GLY A 27 -13.88 62.70 15.94
CA GLY A 27 -13.94 61.55 15.09
C GLY A 27 -13.31 60.48 15.94
N LEU A 28 -13.86 59.28 15.81
CA LEU A 28 -13.33 58.09 16.46
C LEU A 28 -11.83 58.28 16.69
N PRO A 29 -11.35 58.26 17.94
CA PRO A 29 -10.00 58.71 18.26
C PRO A 29 -9.02 57.96 17.35
N ALA A 30 -8.08 58.66 16.72
CA ALA A 30 -7.22 58.07 15.69
C ALA A 30 -6.54 56.77 16.15
N TRP A 31 -6.23 56.68 17.44
CA TRP A 31 -5.67 55.48 18.05
C TRP A 31 -6.58 54.26 17.99
N LEU A 32 -7.91 54.45 18.10
CA LEU A 32 -8.91 53.39 17.98
C LEU A 32 -8.98 52.86 16.55
N ILE A 33 -8.92 53.74 15.54
CA ILE A 33 -8.86 53.30 14.13
C ILE A 33 -7.56 52.53 13.87
N VAL A 34 -6.42 53.04 14.36
CA VAL A 34 -5.12 52.37 14.19
C VAL A 34 -5.13 50.98 14.86
N LEU A 35 -5.68 50.88 16.07
CA LEU A 35 -5.77 49.61 16.79
C LEU A 35 -6.71 48.63 16.05
N LEU A 36 -7.87 49.09 15.59
CA LEU A 36 -8.82 48.28 14.84
C LEU A 36 -8.21 47.78 13.52
N SER A 37 -7.53 48.65 12.79
CA SER A 37 -6.85 48.31 11.54
C SER A 37 -5.72 47.30 11.77
N PHE A 38 -4.93 47.49 12.82
CA PHE A 38 -3.85 46.56 13.17
C PHE A 38 -4.39 45.20 13.59
N SER A 39 -5.47 45.18 14.39
CA SER A 39 -6.15 43.95 14.82
C SER A 39 -6.71 43.19 13.61
N PHE A 40 -7.37 43.88 12.68
CA PHE A 40 -7.89 43.27 11.46
C PHE A 40 -6.77 42.62 10.63
N LEU A 41 -5.65 43.32 10.44
CA LEU A 41 -4.49 42.80 9.70
C LEU A 41 -3.87 41.59 10.41
N ALA A 42 -3.70 41.65 11.73
CA ALA A 42 -3.16 40.55 12.52
C ALA A 42 -4.05 39.28 12.43
N ILE A 43 -5.37 39.45 12.51
CA ILE A 43 -6.34 38.35 12.35
C ILE A 43 -6.24 37.77 10.95
N PHE A 44 -6.18 38.62 9.91
CA PHE A 44 -6.04 38.16 8.53
C PHE A 44 -4.78 37.31 8.35
N ILE A 45 -3.62 37.81 8.79
CA ILE A 45 -2.35 37.07 8.71
C ILE A 45 -2.43 35.75 9.48
N ALA A 46 -2.94 35.78 10.73
CA ALA A 46 -3.11 34.57 11.53
C ALA A 46 -4.00 33.55 10.82
N THR A 47 -5.14 33.96 10.28
CA THR A 47 -6.03 33.05 9.54
C THR A 47 -5.35 32.48 8.31
N THR A 48 -4.55 33.23 7.55
CA THR A 48 -3.84 32.65 6.39
C THR A 48 -2.79 31.62 6.77
N ILE A 49 -2.12 31.77 7.92
CA ILE A 49 -1.11 30.83 8.41
C ILE A 49 -1.76 29.58 9.02
N PHE A 50 -2.81 29.75 9.83
CA PHE A 50 -3.48 28.64 10.52
C PHE A 50 -4.53 27.94 9.64
N CYS A 51 -4.99 28.56 8.55
CA CYS A 51 -5.92 27.95 7.62
C CYS A 51 -5.18 26.95 6.73
N SER A 52 -5.07 25.73 7.22
CA SER A 52 -4.69 24.59 6.40
C SER A 52 -5.91 24.13 5.60
N PHE A 53 -5.98 24.53 4.33
CA PHE A 53 -6.99 24.02 3.42
C PHE A 53 -6.60 22.61 2.96
N THR A 54 -7.17 21.58 3.57
CA THR A 54 -7.00 20.19 3.12
C THR A 54 -7.80 19.98 1.84
N GLN A 55 -7.14 20.11 0.70
CA GLN A 55 -7.72 19.73 -0.59
C GLN A 55 -7.93 18.20 -0.59
N ARG A 56 -9.19 17.76 -0.54
CA ARG A 56 -9.53 16.35 -0.71
C ARG A 56 -9.39 16.00 -2.19
N ILE A 57 -8.45 15.12 -2.50
CA ILE A 57 -8.27 14.56 -3.84
C ILE A 57 -8.83 13.14 -3.81
N ASP A 58 -9.89 12.89 -4.58
CA ASP A 58 -10.43 11.55 -4.76
C ASP A 58 -9.52 10.73 -5.67
N VAL A 59 -8.77 9.81 -5.07
CA VAL A 59 -7.96 8.84 -5.79
C VAL A 59 -8.78 7.57 -6.01
N LYS A 60 -8.89 7.14 -7.27
CA LYS A 60 -9.44 5.83 -7.60
C LYS A 60 -8.34 4.79 -7.42
N GLY A 61 -8.40 4.05 -6.32
CA GLY A 61 -7.56 2.87 -6.09
C GLY A 61 -8.32 1.59 -6.46
N GLU A 62 -7.60 0.59 -6.95
CA GLU A 62 -8.11 -0.77 -7.11
C GLU A 62 -7.56 -1.66 -5.99
N VAL A 63 -8.43 -2.49 -5.39
CA VAL A 63 -8.00 -3.45 -4.38
C VAL A 63 -7.47 -4.69 -5.11
N ILE A 64 -6.15 -4.82 -5.14
CA ILE A 64 -5.47 -6.01 -5.67
C ILE A 64 -5.02 -6.92 -4.53
N THR A 65 -5.09 -8.23 -4.76
CA THR A 65 -4.52 -9.23 -3.84
C THR A 65 -3.04 -9.45 -4.18
N LEU A 66 -2.15 -9.04 -3.28
CA LEU A 66 -0.74 -9.45 -3.28
C LEU A 66 -0.53 -10.46 -2.16
N PRO A 67 -0.01 -11.67 -2.41
CA PRO A 67 0.36 -12.27 -3.70
C PRO A 67 -0.85 -12.64 -4.55
N HIS A 68 -0.65 -12.78 -5.87
CA HIS A 68 -1.71 -13.20 -6.79
C HIS A 68 -2.24 -14.58 -6.43
N SER A 69 -3.55 -14.77 -6.54
CA SER A 69 -4.19 -16.07 -6.36
C SER A 69 -3.68 -17.05 -7.42
N VAL A 70 -3.24 -18.24 -6.99
CA VAL A 70 -2.76 -19.31 -7.88
C VAL A 70 -3.72 -20.48 -7.80
N ASN A 71 -4.20 -20.94 -8.95
CA ASN A 71 -4.99 -22.17 -9.03
C ASN A 71 -4.04 -23.38 -9.06
N VAL A 72 -4.18 -24.27 -8.09
CA VAL A 72 -3.42 -25.52 -8.01
C VAL A 72 -4.27 -26.64 -8.61
N TYR A 73 -3.70 -27.39 -9.55
CA TYR A 73 -4.37 -28.51 -10.22
C TYR A 73 -3.71 -29.84 -9.85
N ALA A 74 -4.49 -30.92 -9.85
CA ALA A 74 -3.96 -32.26 -9.69
C ALA A 74 -3.08 -32.64 -10.92
N PRO A 75 -1.93 -33.30 -10.72
CA PRO A 75 -1.05 -33.69 -11.82
C PRO A 75 -1.65 -34.78 -12.71
N GLN A 76 -2.55 -35.62 -12.18
CA GLN A 76 -3.19 -36.73 -12.88
C GLN A 76 -4.64 -36.92 -12.42
N GLN A 77 -5.47 -37.51 -13.28
CA GLN A 77 -6.84 -37.91 -12.94
C GLN A 77 -6.81 -39.06 -11.93
N GLY A 78 -7.49 -38.89 -10.80
CA GLY A 78 -7.57 -39.87 -9.71
C GLY A 78 -8.73 -39.58 -8.76
N PHE A 79 -8.82 -40.32 -7.67
CA PHE A 79 -9.83 -40.13 -6.61
C PHE A 79 -9.20 -39.46 -5.39
N VAL A 80 -9.87 -38.48 -4.78
CA VAL A 80 -9.38 -37.83 -3.55
C VAL A 80 -9.58 -38.81 -2.39
N ILE A 81 -8.48 -39.23 -1.74
CA ILE A 81 -8.50 -40.12 -0.57
C ILE A 81 -8.66 -39.30 0.71
N SER A 82 -7.84 -38.24 0.83
CA SER A 82 -7.72 -37.45 2.06
C SER A 82 -7.62 -35.97 1.73
N GLN A 83 -8.27 -35.13 2.54
CA GLN A 83 -8.15 -33.67 2.49
C GLN A 83 -7.46 -33.18 3.76
N TYR A 84 -6.34 -32.48 3.60
CA TYR A 84 -5.53 -32.00 4.72
C TYR A 84 -5.82 -30.54 5.12
N VAL A 85 -6.46 -29.78 4.23
CA VAL A 85 -6.74 -28.34 4.43
C VAL A 85 -8.18 -28.01 4.08
N LYS A 86 -8.79 -27.10 4.85
CA LYS A 86 -10.15 -26.60 4.61
C LYS A 86 -10.12 -25.21 4.00
N VAL A 87 -11.27 -24.81 3.45
CA VAL A 87 -11.44 -23.46 2.89
C VAL A 87 -11.29 -22.43 4.00
N GLY A 88 -10.34 -21.52 3.84
CA GLY A 88 -10.02 -20.47 4.81
C GLY A 88 -8.75 -20.74 5.65
N ASP A 89 -8.16 -21.93 5.57
CA ASP A 89 -6.92 -22.22 6.28
C ASP A 89 -5.72 -21.52 5.62
N ILE A 90 -4.80 -21.03 6.45
CA ILE A 90 -3.53 -20.43 6.01
C ILE A 90 -2.55 -21.56 5.71
N VAL A 91 -2.06 -21.64 4.48
CA VAL A 91 -1.14 -22.69 4.02
C VAL A 91 0.21 -22.12 3.65
N SER A 92 1.28 -22.88 3.93
CA SER A 92 2.65 -22.53 3.55
C SER A 92 3.09 -23.27 2.29
N LYS A 93 4.11 -22.74 1.60
CA LYS A 93 4.69 -23.37 0.41
C LYS A 93 5.21 -24.77 0.75
N GLY A 94 4.74 -25.78 0.00
CA GLY A 94 5.13 -27.18 0.18
C GLY A 94 4.24 -27.96 1.14
N GLN A 95 3.24 -27.33 1.76
CA GLN A 95 2.27 -28.02 2.59
C GLN A 95 1.34 -28.90 1.73
N PRO A 96 1.17 -30.20 2.07
CA PRO A 96 0.25 -31.07 1.36
C PRO A 96 -1.20 -30.60 1.56
N LEU A 97 -1.94 -30.47 0.46
CA LEU A 97 -3.34 -30.01 0.45
C LEU A 97 -4.32 -31.20 0.38
N TYR A 98 -4.07 -32.11 -0.56
CA TYR A 98 -4.90 -33.28 -0.84
C TYR A 98 -4.04 -34.51 -1.12
N GLU A 99 -4.58 -35.67 -0.80
CA GLU A 99 -4.07 -36.97 -1.20
C GLU A 99 -4.97 -37.55 -2.29
N ILE A 100 -4.37 -37.98 -3.39
CA ILE A 100 -5.10 -38.47 -4.57
C ILE A 100 -4.60 -39.87 -4.89
N ASP A 101 -5.51 -40.84 -4.99
CA ASP A 101 -5.23 -42.15 -5.53
C ASP A 101 -5.30 -42.08 -7.06
N ILE A 102 -4.18 -42.41 -7.70
CA ILE A 102 -4.05 -42.43 -9.16
C ILE A 102 -4.11 -43.89 -9.67
N SER A 103 -4.52 -44.84 -8.82
CA SER A 103 -4.62 -46.25 -9.18
C SER A 103 -5.57 -46.45 -10.38
N ARG A 104 -5.01 -46.96 -11.48
CA ARG A 104 -5.78 -47.40 -12.64
C ARG A 104 -6.20 -48.84 -12.42
N ASN A 105 -7.31 -49.05 -11.72
CA ASN A 105 -7.99 -50.34 -11.72
C ASN A 105 -8.79 -50.48 -13.03
N THR A 106 -8.16 -51.04 -14.07
CA THR A 106 -8.88 -51.55 -15.23
C THR A 106 -9.42 -52.95 -14.93
N THR A 107 -10.52 -53.32 -15.58
CA THR A 107 -11.24 -54.60 -15.44
C THR A 107 -10.38 -55.86 -15.69
N THR A 108 -9.11 -55.71 -16.09
CA THR A 108 -8.20 -56.78 -16.50
C THR A 108 -6.99 -56.99 -15.57
N GLY A 109 -6.98 -56.38 -14.38
CA GLY A 109 -5.95 -56.62 -13.37
C GLY A 109 -4.94 -55.48 -13.21
N ASN A 110 -4.21 -55.54 -12.09
CA ASN A 110 -3.38 -54.47 -11.53
C ASN A 110 -2.25 -54.04 -12.48
N VAL A 111 -2.49 -53.03 -13.32
CA VAL A 111 -1.52 -52.50 -14.30
C VAL A 111 -0.24 -51.98 -13.60
N SER A 112 -0.34 -51.61 -12.32
CA SER A 112 0.80 -51.24 -11.49
C SER A 112 1.77 -52.42 -11.28
N ALA A 113 1.27 -53.64 -11.09
CA ALA A 113 2.12 -54.82 -10.94
C ALA A 113 2.89 -55.14 -12.24
N ALA A 114 2.21 -55.05 -13.38
CA ALA A 114 2.86 -55.23 -14.69
C ALA A 114 3.91 -54.14 -14.98
N GLN A 115 3.65 -52.89 -14.58
CA GLN A 115 4.65 -51.82 -14.68
C GLN A 115 5.86 -52.06 -13.77
N ILE A 116 5.65 -52.54 -12.55
CA ILE A 116 6.73 -52.91 -11.62
C ILE A 116 7.58 -54.04 -12.21
N GLU A 117 6.96 -55.04 -12.83
CA GLU A 117 7.67 -56.15 -13.46
C GLU A 117 8.55 -55.68 -14.63
N VAL A 118 8.03 -54.81 -15.50
CA VAL A 118 8.81 -54.21 -16.61
C VAL A 118 9.96 -53.34 -16.08
N ILE A 119 9.77 -52.62 -14.97
CA ILE A 119 10.84 -51.83 -14.33
C ILE A 119 11.93 -52.76 -13.79
N ASN A 120 11.56 -53.85 -13.13
CA ASN A 120 12.51 -54.83 -12.61
C ASN A 120 13.29 -55.53 -13.73
N GLU A 121 12.62 -55.87 -14.84
CA GLU A 121 13.28 -56.43 -16.02
C GLU A 121 14.33 -55.46 -16.59
N LYS A 122 14.01 -54.16 -16.68
CA LYS A 122 14.98 -53.14 -17.12
C LYS A 122 16.18 -53.02 -16.20
N ILE A 123 15.98 -53.11 -14.89
CA ILE A 123 17.07 -53.09 -13.90
C ILE A 123 17.98 -54.31 -14.09
N ALA A 124 17.39 -55.51 -14.19
CA ALA A 124 18.15 -56.75 -14.39
C ALA A 124 18.97 -56.73 -15.69
N ASN A 125 18.39 -56.21 -16.77
CA ASN A 125 19.08 -56.09 -18.06
C ASN A 125 20.23 -55.08 -18.00
N ALA A 126 20.03 -53.94 -17.31
CA ALA A 126 21.11 -52.97 -17.08
C ALA A 126 22.26 -53.57 -16.27
N GLU A 127 21.97 -54.36 -15.22
CA GLU A 127 22.99 -55.06 -14.45
C GLU A 127 23.78 -56.07 -15.30
N ASP A 128 23.10 -56.83 -16.16
CA ASP A 128 23.75 -57.80 -17.04
C ASP A 128 24.71 -57.10 -18.04
N ILE A 129 24.28 -55.96 -18.58
CA ILE A 129 25.14 -55.12 -19.44
C ILE A 129 26.37 -54.64 -18.67
N ILE A 130 26.19 -54.16 -17.42
CA ILE A 130 27.31 -53.71 -16.58
C ILE A 130 28.30 -54.85 -16.33
N ARG A 131 27.81 -56.05 -15.99
CA ARG A 131 28.67 -57.24 -15.77
C ARG A 131 29.44 -57.64 -17.02
N LYS A 132 28.79 -57.63 -18.19
CA LYS A 132 29.46 -57.93 -19.47
C LYS A 132 30.54 -56.91 -19.80
N LEU A 133 30.27 -55.63 -19.56
CA LEU A 133 31.25 -54.56 -19.78
C LEU A 133 32.43 -54.65 -18.81
N SER A 134 32.19 -54.97 -17.54
CA SER A 134 33.29 -55.12 -16.56
C SER A 134 34.18 -56.32 -16.89
N HIS A 135 33.57 -57.46 -17.26
CA HIS A 135 34.30 -58.66 -17.63
C HIS A 135 35.16 -58.45 -18.88
N ASN A 136 34.58 -57.83 -19.93
CA ASN A 136 35.31 -57.54 -21.16
C ASN A 136 36.47 -56.55 -20.94
N LYS A 137 36.29 -55.60 -20.01
CA LYS A 137 37.36 -54.69 -19.58
C LYS A 137 38.50 -55.42 -18.86
N GLU A 138 38.18 -56.39 -17.99
CA GLU A 138 39.20 -57.23 -17.32
C GLU A 138 39.97 -58.09 -18.32
N GLU A 139 39.30 -58.77 -19.26
CA GLU A 139 39.97 -59.56 -20.29
C GLU A 139 40.88 -58.71 -21.17
N THR A 140 40.42 -57.51 -21.55
CA THR A 140 41.24 -56.58 -22.34
C THR A 140 42.47 -56.10 -21.54
N SER A 141 42.31 -55.79 -20.24
CA SER A 141 43.45 -55.39 -19.39
C SER A 141 44.47 -56.52 -19.23
N LEU A 142 44.01 -57.76 -19.03
CA LEU A 142 44.87 -58.93 -18.93
C LEU A 142 45.66 -59.19 -20.23
N SER A 143 45.03 -58.97 -21.39
CA SER A 143 45.70 -59.11 -22.69
C SER A 143 46.77 -58.05 -22.96
N LEU A 144 46.63 -56.87 -22.36
CA LEU A 144 47.58 -55.76 -22.50
C LEU A 144 48.77 -55.88 -21.54
N ASP A 145 48.56 -56.44 -20.34
CA ASP A 145 49.64 -56.69 -19.36
C ASP A 145 50.49 -57.93 -19.70
N SER A 146 49.98 -58.84 -20.55
CA SER A 146 50.68 -60.05 -20.98
C SER A 146 51.53 -59.91 -22.25
N SER A 147 51.74 -58.69 -22.76
CA SER A 147 52.60 -58.35 -23.92
C SER A 147 53.80 -57.51 -23.50
#